data_AF-A0A953XID4-F1
#
_entry.id   AF-A0A953XID4-F1
#
_cell.length_a   1.000
_cell.length_b   1.000
_cell.length_c   1.000
_cell.angle_alpha   90.00
_cell.angle_beta   90.00
_cell.angle_gamma   90.00
#
_symmetry.space_group_name_H-M   'P 1'
#
loop_
_entity.id
_entity.type
_entity.pdbx_description
1 polymer ?
#
loop_
_entity_poly.entity_id
_entity_poly.type
_entity_poly.pdbx_seq_one_letter_code
_entity_poly.pdbx_strand_id
1 'polypeptide(L)'
;MNEPAANEIYALLVVEFDVGVDKVSRAMFAGKMVEFGWLAGGVANTWILEFEPRSRSSMRDTVRQHVEMATYSARIETAGVKAIAQFGDEEPWHS
;
A
#
# COMPACT_ATOMS: atom_id res chain seq x y z
N MET A 1 13.29 -31.04 4.47
CA MET A 1 12.47 -30.21 5.37
C MET A 1 12.31 -28.91 4.60
N ASN A 2 11.19 -28.72 3.90
CA ASN A 2 10.94 -27.46 3.21
C ASN A 2 10.47 -26.49 4.29
N GLU A 3 11.28 -25.48 4.59
CA GLU A 3 10.76 -24.29 5.25
C GLU A 3 9.61 -23.76 4.37
N PRO A 4 8.44 -23.42 4.94
CA PRO A 4 7.44 -22.72 4.16
C PRO A 4 8.10 -21.45 3.61
N ALA A 5 8.14 -21.28 2.29
CA ALA A 5 8.54 -20.02 1.68
C ALA A 5 7.76 -18.91 2.39
N ALA A 6 8.47 -18.03 3.10
CA ALA A 6 7.85 -16.96 3.87
C ALA A 6 6.95 -16.18 2.91
N ASN A 7 5.64 -16.35 3.05
CA ASN A 7 4.55 -15.67 2.36
C ASN A 7 5.03 -14.76 1.23
N GLU A 8 5.16 -15.28 0.01
CA GLU A 8 5.70 -14.51 -1.12
C GLU A 8 4.77 -13.32 -1.39
N ILE A 9 5.08 -12.15 -0.86
CA ILE A 9 4.41 -10.90 -1.19
C ILE A 9 5.01 -10.41 -2.51
N TYR A 10 4.19 -10.30 -3.56
CA TYR A 10 4.65 -9.89 -4.89
C TYR A 10 4.52 -8.39 -5.15
N ALA A 11 3.75 -7.67 -4.34
CA ALA A 11 3.78 -6.22 -4.31
C ALA A 11 3.43 -5.67 -2.93
N LEU A 12 4.03 -4.53 -2.61
CA LEU A 12 3.80 -3.77 -1.40
C LEU A 12 3.38 -2.36 -1.80
N LEU A 13 2.21 -1.92 -1.34
CA LEU A 13 1.77 -0.53 -1.47
C LEU A 13 1.89 0.15 -0.12
N VAL A 14 2.71 1.19 -0.07
CA VAL A 14 2.89 2.06 1.11
C VAL A 14 2.30 3.43 0.80
N VAL A 15 1.43 3.92 1.68
CA VAL A 15 0.93 5.30 1.63
C VAL A 15 1.40 6.05 2.85
N GLU A 16 2.00 7.21 2.64
CA GLU A 16 2.52 8.10 3.67
C GLU A 16 1.77 9.43 3.63
N PHE A 17 1.42 9.99 4.79
CA PHE A 17 0.90 11.36 4.87
C PHE A 17 2.01 12.40 4.95
N ASP A 18 1.76 13.55 4.32
CA ASP A 18 2.60 14.72 4.46
C ASP A 18 2.60 15.26 5.89
N VAL A 19 3.72 15.89 6.25
CA VAL A 19 3.87 16.58 7.54
C VAL A 19 2.89 17.76 7.56
N GLY A 20 1.91 17.70 8.46
CA GLY A 20 0.94 18.78 8.67
C GLY A 20 -0.52 18.40 8.46
N VAL A 21 -0.82 17.18 7.99
CA VAL A 21 -2.21 16.68 7.94
C VAL A 21 -2.79 16.62 9.36
N ASP A 22 -3.97 17.20 9.55
CA ASP A 22 -4.62 17.25 10.86
C ASP A 22 -5.05 15.86 11.35
N LYS A 23 -5.43 15.78 12.63
CA LYS A 23 -5.75 14.50 13.28
C LYS A 23 -7.06 13.90 12.76
N VAL A 24 -8.03 14.73 12.37
CA VAL A 24 -9.35 14.26 11.94
C VAL A 24 -9.25 13.63 10.56
N SER A 25 -8.61 14.32 9.61
CA SER A 25 -8.39 13.78 8.26
C SER A 25 -7.57 12.48 8.27
N ARG A 26 -6.56 12.38 9.15
CA ARG A 26 -5.82 11.13 9.35
C ARG A 26 -6.71 10.00 9.88
N ALA A 27 -7.57 10.28 10.86
CA ALA A 27 -8.47 9.28 11.42
C ALA A 27 -9.52 8.81 10.40
N MET A 28 -10.06 9.71 9.58
CA MET A 28 -11.03 9.36 8.54
C MET A 28 -10.42 8.48 7.45
N PHE A 29 -9.22 8.83 6.98
CA PHE A 29 -8.48 8.00 6.03
C PHE A 29 -8.11 6.64 6.64
N ALA A 30 -7.63 6.63 7.89
CA ALA A 30 -7.30 5.40 8.61
C ALA A 30 -8.50 4.43 8.67
N GLY A 31 -9.69 4.94 9.00
CA GLY A 31 -10.92 4.14 9.01
C GLY A 31 -11.19 3.47 7.66
N LYS A 32 -11.13 4.24 6.57
CA LYS A 32 -11.30 3.71 5.20
C LYS A 32 -10.25 2.66 4.86
N MET A 33 -8.98 2.91 5.17
CA MET A 33 -7.90 1.96 4.86
C MET A 33 -8.09 0.63 5.60
N VAL A 34 -8.51 0.67 6.87
CA VAL A 34 -8.87 -0.55 7.62
C VAL A 34 -10.03 -1.30 6.98
N GLU A 35 -11.08 -0.60 6.51
CA GLU A 35 -12.20 -1.23 5.78
C GLU A 35 -11.75 -1.94 4.51
N PHE A 36 -10.71 -1.43 3.84
CA PHE A 36 -10.10 -2.06 2.65
C PHE A 36 -9.05 -3.13 2.98
N GLY A 37 -8.86 -3.47 4.25
CA GLY A 37 -7.92 -4.50 4.69
C GLY A 37 -6.46 -4.04 4.72
N TRP A 38 -6.20 -2.73 4.70
CA TRP A 38 -4.85 -2.20 4.85
C TRP A 38 -4.43 -2.21 6.32
N LEU A 39 -3.12 -2.31 6.52
CA LEU A 39 -2.49 -2.35 7.83
C LEU A 39 -1.85 -1.00 8.14
N ALA A 40 -1.89 -0.59 9.41
CA ALA A 40 -1.06 0.52 9.86
C ALA A 40 0.41 0.11 9.73
N GLY A 41 1.21 0.94 9.08
CA GLY A 41 2.63 0.69 8.92
C GLY A 41 3.39 0.80 10.25
N GLY A 42 4.58 0.19 10.32
CA GLY A 42 5.46 0.28 11.49
C GLY A 42 6.04 1.69 11.73
N VAL A 43 5.81 2.62 10.81
CA VAL A 43 6.24 4.03 10.89
C VAL A 43 5.00 4.92 11.03
N ALA A 44 5.11 5.99 11.83
CA ALA A 44 4.01 6.93 12.00
C ALA A 44 3.53 7.49 10.65
N ASN A 45 2.21 7.61 10.50
CA ASN A 45 1.55 8.10 9.29
C ASN A 45 1.76 7.25 8.02
N THR A 46 2.13 5.97 8.16
CA THR A 46 2.19 5.04 7.02
C THR A 46 1.09 3.99 7.06
N TRP A 47 0.63 3.58 5.90
CA TRP A 47 -0.35 2.51 5.67
C TRP A 47 0.16 1.57 4.61
N ILE A 48 -0.08 0.27 4.81
CA ILE A 48 0.50 -0.79 4.01
C ILE A 48 -0.59 -1.71 3.49
N LEU A 49 -0.52 -2.07 2.21
CA LEU A 49 -1.27 -3.17 1.63
C LEU A 49 -0.33 -4.12 0.91
N GLU A 50 -0.46 -5.39 1.22
CA GLU A 50 0.34 -6.49 0.68
C GLU A 50 -0.47 -7.26 -0.37
N PHE A 51 0.16 -7.61 -1.48
CA PHE A 51 -0.47 -8.35 -2.57
C PHE A 51 0.14 -9.73 -2.74
N GLU A 52 -0.73 -10.73 -2.71
CA GLU A 52 -0.39 -12.14 -2.96
C GLU A 52 -0.24 -12.45 -4.46
N PRO A 53 0.53 -13.51 -4.81
CA PRO A 53 0.72 -13.95 -6.17
C PRO A 53 -0.57 -14.49 -6.77
N ARG A 54 -1.06 -13.83 -7.82
CA ARG A 54 -2.16 -14.35 -8.65
C ARG A 54 -1.83 -14.29 -10.13
N SER A 55 -1.44 -13.12 -10.64
CA SER A 55 -0.75 -12.89 -11.92
C SER A 55 -0.25 -11.45 -11.99
N ARG A 56 0.86 -11.18 -12.71
CA ARG A 56 1.54 -9.87 -12.69
C ARG A 56 0.71 -8.72 -13.27
N SER A 57 0.02 -8.96 -14.39
CA SER A 57 -0.84 -7.95 -15.03
C SER A 57 -2.03 -7.59 -14.13
N SER A 58 -2.74 -8.61 -13.63
CA SER A 58 -3.85 -8.41 -12.69
C SER A 58 -3.38 -7.66 -11.45
N MET A 59 -2.22 -8.03 -10.89
CA MET A 59 -1.68 -7.40 -9.70
C MET A 59 -1.34 -5.93 -9.92
N ARG A 60 -0.70 -5.57 -11.05
CA ARG A 60 -0.41 -4.16 -11.37
C ARG A 60 -1.67 -3.32 -11.48
N ASP A 61 -2.73 -3.87 -12.08
CA ASP A 61 -4.00 -3.16 -12.20
C ASP A 61 -4.71 -3.06 -10.84
N THR A 62 -4.67 -4.09 -10.00
CA THR A 62 -5.18 -4.04 -8.63
C THR A 62 -4.42 -3.02 -7.78
N VAL A 63 -3.08 -3.01 -7.83
CA VAL A 63 -2.24 -2.02 -7.14
C VAL A 63 -2.58 -0.61 -7.62
N ARG A 64 -2.73 -0.39 -8.93
CA ARG A 64 -3.12 0.91 -9.49
C ARG A 64 -4.47 1.38 -8.93
N GLN A 65 -5.47 0.50 -8.90
CA GLN A 65 -6.79 0.82 -8.33
C GLN A 65 -6.70 1.24 -6.86
N HIS A 66 -5.88 0.55 -6.07
CA HIS A 66 -5.65 0.91 -4.67
C HIS A 66 -4.90 2.23 -4.50
N VAL A 67 -3.94 2.55 -5.38
CA VAL A 67 -3.27 3.86 -5.40
C VAL A 67 -4.26 4.98 -5.71
N GLU A 68 -5.11 4.80 -6.72
CA GLU A 68 -6.14 5.77 -7.11
C GLU A 68 -7.15 5.98 -5.98
N MET A 69 -7.60 4.89 -5.35
CA MET A 69 -8.51 4.91 -4.20
C MET A 69 -7.91 5.65 -2.99
N ALA A 70 -6.64 5.36 -2.64
CA ALA A 70 -5.96 6.03 -1.55
C ALA A 70 -5.78 7.53 -1.84
N THR A 71 -5.36 7.87 -3.06
CA THR A 71 -5.18 9.27 -3.48
C THR A 71 -6.51 10.02 -3.48
N TYR A 72 -7.58 9.41 -3.98
CA TYR A 72 -8.91 9.99 -3.97
C TYR A 72 -9.44 10.20 -2.56
N SER A 73 -9.30 9.19 -1.70
CA SER A 73 -9.70 9.28 -0.30
C SER A 73 -8.97 10.40 0.41
N ALA A 74 -7.65 10.52 0.23
CA ALA A 74 -6.88 11.60 0.80
C ALA A 74 -7.28 12.99 0.28
N ARG A 75 -7.61 13.11 -1.02
CA ARG A 75 -8.13 14.37 -1.60
C ARG A 75 -9.46 14.80 -1.00
N ILE A 76 -10.40 13.87 -0.78
CA ILE A 76 -11.66 14.17 -0.08
C ILE A 76 -11.36 14.72 1.32
N GLU A 77 -10.40 14.12 2.02
CA GLU A 77 -10.03 14.53 3.38
C GLU A 77 -9.02 15.70 3.41
N THR A 78 -8.72 16.35 2.28
CA THR A 78 -7.70 17.43 2.13
C THR A 78 -6.28 17.07 2.59
N ALA A 79 -5.98 15.78 2.73
CA ALA A 79 -4.69 15.29 3.17
C ALA A 79 -3.69 15.22 2.01
N GLY A 80 -2.51 15.83 2.19
CA GLY A 80 -1.35 15.54 1.34
C GLY A 80 -0.88 14.10 1.61
N VAL A 81 -0.86 13.26 0.58
CA VAL A 81 -0.38 11.87 0.67
C VAL A 81 0.54 11.52 -0.48
N LYS A 82 1.47 10.63 -0.19
CA LYS A 82 2.36 10.00 -1.16
C LYS A 82 2.12 8.50 -1.16
N ALA A 83 1.83 7.94 -2.33
CA ALA A 83 1.71 6.49 -2.52
C ALA A 83 2.95 5.93 -3.22
N ILE A 84 3.51 4.85 -2.68
CA ILE A 84 4.70 4.16 -3.17
C ILE A 84 4.33 2.69 -3.36
N ALA A 85 4.36 2.21 -4.61
CA ALA A 85 4.17 0.80 -4.92
C ALA A 85 5.52 0.17 -5.25
N GLN A 86 5.87 -0.90 -4.54
CA GLN A 86 7.00 -1.77 -4.83
C GLN A 86 6.48 -3.09 -5.38
N PHE A 87 7.07 -3.59 -6.45
CA PHE A 87 6.79 -4.91 -7.01
C PHE A 87 8.02 -5.79 -6.80
N GLY A 88 7.84 -7.05 -6.39
CA GLY A 88 8.91 -7.97 -5.99
C GLY A 88 9.82 -8.47 -7.13
N ASP A 89 9.79 -7.84 -8.30
CA ASP A 89 10.51 -8.31 -9.51
C ASP A 89 11.96 -7.80 -9.63
N GLU A 90 12.67 -7.58 -8.52
CA GLU A 90 14.14 -7.50 -8.57
C GLU A 90 14.73 -8.91 -8.43
N GLU A 91 14.52 -9.76 -9.44
CA GLU A 91 15.53 -10.78 -9.69
C GLU A 91 16.79 -10.07 -10.22
N PRO A 92 17.96 -10.25 -9.59
CA PRO A 92 19.21 -9.82 -10.20
C PRO A 92 19.32 -10.57 -11.53
N TRP A 93 19.34 -9.82 -12.63
CA TRP A 93 19.67 -10.35 -13.95
C TRP A 93 21.02 -11.08 -13.87
N HIS A 94 21.00 -12.40 -13.72
CA HIS A 94 22.16 -13.21 -14.06
C HIS A 94 22.15 -13.37 -15.59
N SER A 95 23.05 -12.60 -16.20
CA SER A 95 23.36 -12.64 -17.64
C SER A 95 23.90 -14.01 -18.05
#